data_AF-B5W9X2-F1
#
_entry.id   AF-B5W9X2-F1
#
_cell.length_a   1.000
_cell.length_b   1.000
_cell.length_c   1.000
_cell.angle_alpha   90.00
_cell.angle_beta   90.00
_cell.angle_gamma   90.00
#
_symmetry.space_group_name_H-M   'P 1'
#
loop_
_entity.id
_entity.type
_entity.pdbx_description
1 polymer ?
#
loop_
_entity_poly.entity_id
_entity_poly.type
_entity_poly.pdbx_seq_one_letter_code
_entity_poly.pdbx_strand_id
1 'polypeptide(L)'
;MSVQLVPLHIPSGWAILHNSFGDVDPVIEHGYIINGEFFNENLLSAKPIEFNGTDWVTVGDGYLLQLGWYPEYRPEGCYRLTVSQGSGDQKIVVKYESKEREEIRQVLQRCLGWVSRRVGIDEIGSLLEIEGKQIDKNPLGFRGVRKKIVGISGDKLNRSTYSQVGWWSPVYYEVCNMAYLDQKSNRIDS
;
A
#
# COMPACT_ATOMS: atom_id res chain seq x y z
N MET A 1 16.27 12.41 8.97
CA MET A 1 15.67 11.18 9.51
C MET A 1 15.34 10.28 8.33
N SER A 2 15.61 8.98 8.40
CA SER A 2 15.17 8.06 7.34
C SER A 2 13.65 7.92 7.44
N VAL A 3 12.94 8.35 6.41
CA VAL A 3 11.49 8.16 6.30
C VAL A 3 11.22 6.66 6.15
N GLN A 4 10.38 6.10 7.01
CA GLN A 4 9.96 4.70 6.95
C GLN A 4 8.54 4.63 6.38
N LEU A 5 8.36 3.87 5.29
CA LEU A 5 7.05 3.59 4.71
C LEU A 5 6.40 2.42 5.46
N VAL A 6 5.07 2.36 5.43
CA VAL A 6 4.33 1.21 5.95
C VAL A 6 4.69 -0.03 5.12
N PRO A 7 5.09 -1.15 5.74
CA PRO A 7 5.40 -2.37 5.02
C PRO A 7 4.11 -3.00 4.44
N LEU A 8 4.09 -3.21 3.12
CA LEU A 8 2.97 -3.78 2.39
C LEU A 8 3.34 -5.11 1.72
N HIS A 9 2.49 -6.12 1.90
CA HIS A 9 2.52 -7.35 1.13
C HIS A 9 1.74 -7.17 -0.18
N ILE A 10 2.45 -6.70 -1.21
CA ILE A 10 1.88 -6.47 -2.53
C ILE A 10 2.02 -7.74 -3.37
N PRO A 11 0.92 -8.35 -3.86
CA PRO A 11 1.01 -9.47 -4.79
C PRO A 11 1.79 -9.09 -6.06
N SER A 12 2.33 -10.08 -6.77
CA SER A 12 2.87 -9.86 -8.11
C SER A 12 1.78 -9.35 -9.06
N GLY A 13 2.18 -8.56 -10.07
CA GLY A 13 1.24 -8.02 -11.07
C GLY A 13 0.67 -6.65 -10.72
N TRP A 14 1.38 -5.86 -9.90
CA TRP A 14 1.02 -4.49 -9.57
C TRP A 14 2.13 -3.51 -9.95
N ALA A 15 1.74 -2.37 -10.48
CA ALA A 15 2.57 -1.17 -10.55
C ALA A 15 2.16 -0.19 -9.45
N ILE A 16 3.13 0.24 -8.65
CA ILE A 16 2.97 1.32 -7.69
C ILE A 16 3.28 2.63 -8.42
N LEU A 17 2.27 3.48 -8.54
CA LEU A 17 2.39 4.75 -9.28
C LEU A 17 2.86 5.88 -8.35
N HIS A 18 2.48 5.81 -7.08
CA HIS A 18 2.88 6.75 -6.04
C HIS A 18 2.80 6.09 -4.67
N ASN A 19 3.73 6.43 -3.77
CA ASN A 19 3.72 5.96 -2.38
C ASN A 19 4.40 6.97 -1.44
N SER A 20 3.61 7.57 -0.57
CA SER A 20 4.02 8.33 0.61
C SER A 20 3.29 7.83 1.87
N PHE A 21 2.80 6.58 1.86
CA PHE A 21 2.12 5.99 3.01
C PHE A 21 3.17 5.64 4.10
N GLY A 22 3.41 6.62 4.97
CA GLY A 22 4.46 6.58 6.00
C GLY A 22 4.06 5.82 7.26
N ASP A 23 5.01 5.09 7.84
CA ASP A 23 4.93 4.52 9.19
C ASP A 23 5.30 5.59 10.23
N VAL A 24 4.55 6.68 10.21
CA VAL A 24 4.76 7.85 11.08
C VAL A 24 3.43 8.29 11.68
N ASP A 25 3.48 8.77 12.91
CA ASP A 25 2.31 9.33 13.59
C ASP A 25 2.14 10.81 13.19
N PRO A 26 0.91 11.34 13.19
CA PRO A 26 0.67 12.74 12.88
C PRO A 26 1.29 13.64 13.95
N VAL A 27 2.07 14.63 13.52
CA VAL A 27 2.64 15.66 14.39
C VAL A 27 1.74 16.88 14.31
N ILE A 28 1.11 17.24 15.44
CA ILE A 28 0.07 18.27 15.47
C ILE A 28 0.65 19.56 16.03
N GLU A 29 0.60 20.64 15.24
CA GLU A 29 0.90 21.99 15.68
C GLU A 29 -0.18 22.96 15.21
N HIS A 30 -0.62 23.86 16.09
CA HIS A 30 -1.64 24.87 15.78
C HIS A 30 -2.95 24.31 15.19
N GLY A 31 -3.29 23.05 15.51
CA GLY A 31 -4.49 22.38 14.98
C GLY A 31 -4.34 21.76 13.59
N TYR A 32 -3.10 21.66 13.07
CA TYR A 32 -2.79 21.07 11.78
C TYR A 32 -1.72 20.00 11.90
N ILE A 33 -1.71 19.06 10.96
CA ILE A 33 -0.64 18.06 10.82
C ILE A 33 0.51 18.71 10.05
N ILE A 34 1.67 18.87 10.69
CA ILE A 34 2.83 19.53 10.09
C ILE A 34 3.68 18.61 9.21
N ASN A 35 3.66 17.30 9.47
CA ASN A 35 4.25 16.28 8.59
C ASN A 35 3.26 15.86 7.49
N GLY A 36 2.68 16.86 6.83
CA GLY A 36 1.57 16.71 5.89
C GLY A 36 1.88 15.85 4.66
N GLU A 37 3.15 15.68 4.31
CA GLU A 37 3.58 14.78 3.24
C GLU A 37 3.12 13.32 3.45
N PHE A 38 2.81 12.93 4.69
CA PHE A 38 2.27 11.62 5.07
C PHE A 38 0.76 11.61 5.38
N PHE A 39 0.11 12.78 5.33
CA PHE A 39 -1.30 12.98 5.71
C PHE A 39 -2.03 13.90 4.72
N ASN A 40 -1.86 13.63 3.42
CA ASN A 40 -2.58 14.28 2.33
C ASN A 40 -3.46 13.28 1.57
N GLU A 41 -4.22 13.74 0.58
CA GLU A 41 -5.18 12.92 -0.16
C GLU A 41 -4.55 11.87 -1.10
N ASN A 42 -3.23 11.91 -1.32
CA ASN A 42 -2.51 11.05 -2.25
C ASN A 42 -1.37 10.32 -1.52
N LEU A 43 -1.71 9.32 -0.69
CA LEU A 43 -0.72 8.54 0.04
C LEU A 43 -0.23 7.32 -0.72
N LEU A 44 -1.09 6.65 -1.47
CA LEU A 44 -0.68 5.51 -2.30
C LEU A 44 -1.59 5.38 -3.51
N SER A 45 -1.03 5.04 -4.66
CA SER A 45 -1.81 4.61 -5.82
C SER A 45 -1.16 3.44 -6.54
N ALA A 46 -1.98 2.48 -6.95
CA ALA A 46 -1.53 1.25 -7.58
C ALA A 46 -2.50 0.78 -8.65
N LYS A 47 -1.95 0.16 -9.70
CA LYS A 47 -2.73 -0.46 -10.80
C LYS A 47 -2.21 -1.87 -11.10
N PRO A 48 -3.09 -2.81 -11.48
CA PRO A 48 -2.66 -4.07 -12.07
C PRO A 48 -1.87 -3.86 -13.36
N ILE A 49 -0.87 -4.71 -13.58
CA ILE A 49 -0.10 -4.79 -14.81
C ILE A 49 -0.27 -6.15 -15.48
N GLU A 50 -0.23 -6.15 -16.80
CA GLU A 50 -0.25 -7.36 -17.62
C GLU A 50 0.90 -7.32 -18.62
N PHE A 51 1.43 -8.50 -18.96
CA PHE A 51 2.44 -8.64 -20.00
C PHE A 51 1.75 -8.80 -21.35
N ASN A 52 1.99 -7.87 -22.28
CA ASN A 52 1.35 -7.88 -23.61
C ASN A 52 2.15 -8.67 -24.67
N GLY A 53 3.22 -9.36 -24.27
CA GLY A 53 4.14 -10.06 -25.17
C GLY A 53 5.49 -9.35 -25.36
N THR A 54 5.56 -8.03 -25.16
CA THR A 54 6.80 -7.26 -25.24
C THR A 54 7.11 -6.52 -23.94
N ASP A 55 6.09 -5.94 -23.32
CA ASP A 55 6.23 -5.05 -22.18
C ASP A 55 5.17 -5.32 -21.11
N TRP A 56 5.46 -4.88 -19.89
CA TRP A 56 4.48 -4.80 -18.81
C TRP A 56 3.72 -3.49 -18.92
N VAL A 57 2.41 -3.57 -19.12
CA VAL A 57 1.54 -2.41 -19.28
C VAL A 57 0.47 -2.37 -18.20
N THR A 58 0.09 -1.17 -17.77
CA THR A 58 -1.07 -1.00 -16.89
C THR A 58 -2.35 -1.29 -17.66
N VAL A 59 -3.28 -2.03 -17.06
CA VAL A 59 -4.57 -2.31 -17.68
C VAL A 59 -5.42 -1.02 -17.71
N GLY A 60 -5.70 -0.51 -18.92
CA GLY A 60 -6.30 0.82 -19.14
C GLY A 60 -7.67 1.03 -18.47
N ASP A 61 -8.59 0.08 -18.65
CA ASP A 61 -9.90 0.05 -17.98
C ASP A 61 -9.91 -0.82 -16.71
N GLY A 62 -8.71 -1.14 -16.22
CA GLY A 62 -8.51 -2.01 -15.07
C GLY A 62 -8.82 -1.35 -13.73
N TYR A 63 -8.43 -2.03 -12.66
CA TYR A 63 -8.58 -1.50 -11.32
C TYR A 63 -7.59 -0.36 -11.04
N LEU A 64 -8.05 0.67 -10.34
CA LEU A 64 -7.21 1.67 -9.71
C LEU A 64 -7.50 1.67 -8.22
N LEU A 65 -6.46 1.45 -7.44
CA LEU A 65 -6.50 1.46 -6.00
C LEU A 65 -5.80 2.73 -5.50
N GLN A 66 -6.48 3.52 -4.67
CA GLN A 66 -5.94 4.77 -4.13
C GLN A 66 -6.19 4.88 -2.62
N LEU A 67 -5.19 5.34 -1.90
CA LEU A 67 -5.24 5.62 -0.47
C LEU A 67 -4.90 7.10 -0.26
N GLY A 68 -5.69 7.77 0.57
CA GLY A 68 -5.46 9.15 0.99
C GLY A 68 -5.89 9.38 2.43
N TRP A 69 -5.44 10.48 3.02
CA TRP A 69 -5.94 11.01 4.29
C TRP A 69 -6.91 12.17 4.02
N TYR A 70 -8.12 12.10 4.57
CA TYR A 70 -9.19 13.07 4.32
C TYR A 70 -9.85 13.55 5.61
N PRO A 71 -10.08 14.86 5.78
CA PRO A 71 -9.50 15.95 4.98
C PRO A 71 -7.98 16.04 5.16
N GLU A 72 -7.26 16.47 4.12
CA GLU A 72 -5.80 16.60 4.16
C GLU A 72 -5.33 17.53 5.29
N TYR A 73 -4.18 17.18 5.90
CA TYR A 73 -3.52 17.95 6.95
C TYR A 73 -4.34 18.17 8.22
N ARG A 74 -5.49 17.51 8.36
CA ARG A 74 -6.40 17.64 9.50
C ARG A 74 -6.26 16.47 10.47
N PRO A 75 -5.98 16.70 11.76
CA PRO A 75 -5.94 15.64 12.79
C PRO A 75 -7.25 14.84 12.93
N GLU A 76 -8.37 15.47 12.61
CA GLU A 76 -9.72 14.91 12.60
C GLU A 76 -10.00 14.03 11.38
N GLY A 77 -9.10 14.02 10.39
CA GLY A 77 -9.21 13.17 9.22
C GLY A 77 -9.03 11.67 9.51
N CYS A 78 -9.20 10.89 8.46
CA CYS A 78 -9.01 9.45 8.45
C CYS A 78 -8.43 9.00 7.10
N TYR A 79 -7.88 7.79 7.09
CA TYR A 79 -7.52 7.15 5.84
C TYR A 79 -8.78 6.74 5.07
N ARG A 80 -8.81 7.04 3.78
CA ARG A 80 -9.79 6.56 2.82
C ARG A 80 -9.08 5.74 1.76
N LEU A 81 -9.41 4.46 1.72
CA LEU A 81 -9.06 3.55 0.64
C LEU A 81 -10.20 3.54 -0.38
N THR A 82 -9.87 3.68 -1.64
CA THR A 82 -10.79 3.54 -2.76
C THR A 82 -10.28 2.48 -3.71
N VAL A 83 -11.20 1.63 -4.17
CA VAL A 83 -10.97 0.72 -5.29
C VAL A 83 -11.95 1.12 -6.36
N SER A 84 -11.42 1.41 -7.55
CA SER A 84 -12.23 1.80 -8.69
C SER A 84 -11.97 0.91 -9.89
N GLN A 85 -12.99 0.67 -10.70
CA GLN A 85 -12.91 -0.10 -11.92
C GLN A 85 -13.58 0.66 -13.06
N GLY A 86 -12.98 0.62 -14.26
CA GLY A 86 -13.48 1.32 -15.43
C GLY A 86 -13.02 2.76 -15.53
N SER A 87 -13.52 3.45 -16.56
CA SER A 87 -13.14 4.82 -16.92
C SER A 87 -14.38 5.69 -17.21
N GLY A 88 -14.25 7.00 -17.03
CA GLY A 88 -15.34 7.97 -17.28
C GLY A 88 -16.61 7.68 -16.49
N ASP A 89 -17.75 7.70 -17.19
CA ASP A 89 -19.09 7.55 -16.60
C ASP A 89 -19.41 6.13 -16.11
N GLN A 90 -18.59 5.13 -16.49
CA GLN A 90 -18.73 3.74 -16.05
C GLN A 90 -17.86 3.41 -14.83
N LYS A 91 -17.19 4.40 -14.24
CA LYS A 91 -16.31 4.21 -13.10
C LYS A 91 -17.09 3.82 -11.85
N ILE A 92 -17.00 2.55 -11.46
CA ILE A 92 -17.52 2.07 -10.18
C ILE A 92 -16.46 2.34 -9.11
N VAL A 93 -16.85 2.88 -7.96
CA VAL A 93 -15.95 3.18 -6.84
C VAL A 93 -16.51 2.60 -5.56
N VAL A 94 -15.74 1.71 -4.93
CA VAL A 94 -16.00 1.25 -3.57
C VAL A 94 -14.98 1.89 -2.62
N LYS A 95 -15.40 2.19 -1.40
CA LYS A 95 -14.60 2.92 -0.42
C LYS A 95 -14.60 2.23 0.94
N TYR A 96 -13.50 2.40 1.64
CA TYR A 96 -13.33 2.01 3.03
C TYR A 96 -12.60 3.13 3.78
N GLU A 97 -13.05 3.45 4.98
CA GLU A 97 -12.47 4.53 5.79
C GLU A 97 -12.10 4.00 7.18
N SER A 98 -10.91 4.34 7.65
CA SER A 98 -10.48 4.08 9.03
C SER A 98 -9.44 5.10 9.47
N LYS A 99 -9.44 5.44 10.75
CA LYS A 99 -8.40 6.27 11.36
C LYS A 99 -7.15 5.46 11.73
N GLU A 100 -7.28 4.13 11.85
CA GLU A 100 -6.23 3.25 12.33
C GLU A 100 -5.33 2.79 11.16
N ARG A 101 -4.03 3.13 11.24
CA ARG A 101 -3.03 2.82 10.20
C ARG A 101 -2.90 1.31 9.93
N GLU A 102 -2.96 0.50 10.98
CA GLU A 102 -2.84 -0.96 10.85
C GLU A 102 -4.07 -1.58 10.19
N GLU A 103 -5.25 -1.06 10.49
CA GLU A 103 -6.51 -1.50 9.90
C GLU A 103 -6.52 -1.20 8.40
N ILE A 104 -6.22 0.04 8.02
CA ILE A 104 -6.19 0.42 6.60
C ILE A 104 -5.11 -0.36 5.83
N ARG A 105 -3.96 -0.66 6.47
CA ARG A 105 -2.91 -1.51 5.89
C ARG A 105 -3.43 -2.91 5.59
N GLN A 106 -4.18 -3.51 6.52
CA GLN A 106 -4.73 -4.85 6.31
C GLN A 106 -5.78 -4.87 5.19
N VAL A 107 -6.70 -3.91 5.19
CA VAL A 107 -7.75 -3.80 4.16
C VAL A 107 -7.12 -3.53 2.79
N LEU A 108 -6.13 -2.63 2.71
CA LEU A 108 -5.35 -2.37 1.50
C LEU A 108 -4.75 -3.65 0.92
N GLN A 109 -4.06 -4.46 1.73
CA GLN A 109 -3.46 -5.72 1.27
C GLN A 109 -4.53 -6.74 0.83
N ARG A 110 -5.69 -6.78 1.50
CA ARG A 110 -6.81 -7.64 1.08
C ARG A 110 -7.36 -7.19 -0.26
N CYS A 111 -7.58 -5.89 -0.48
CA CYS A 111 -8.03 -5.35 -1.76
C CYS A 111 -7.05 -5.67 -2.90
N LEU A 112 -5.74 -5.47 -2.68
CA LEU A 112 -4.71 -5.88 -3.63
C LEU A 112 -4.83 -7.39 -3.96
N GLY A 113 -5.03 -8.23 -2.94
CA GLY A 113 -5.23 -9.66 -3.10
C GLY A 113 -6.53 -10.05 -3.82
N TRP A 114 -7.65 -9.38 -3.57
CA TRP A 114 -8.93 -9.66 -4.21
C TRP A 114 -8.91 -9.30 -5.69
N VAL A 115 -8.38 -8.12 -6.03
CA VAL A 115 -8.21 -7.70 -7.41
C VAL A 115 -7.28 -8.65 -8.15
N SER A 116 -6.18 -9.10 -7.52
CA SER A 116 -5.27 -10.10 -8.12
C SER A 116 -5.95 -11.45 -8.39
N ARG A 117 -6.99 -11.80 -7.62
CA ARG A 117 -7.80 -13.00 -7.82
C ARG A 117 -9.00 -12.79 -8.74
N ARG A 118 -9.10 -11.61 -9.38
CA ARG A 118 -10.20 -11.22 -10.29
C ARG A 118 -11.57 -11.21 -9.62
N VAL A 119 -11.62 -10.87 -8.34
CA VAL A 119 -12.88 -10.64 -7.61
C VAL A 119 -13.55 -9.38 -8.18
N GLY A 120 -14.84 -9.47 -8.50
CA GLY A 120 -15.60 -8.36 -9.09
C GLY A 120 -15.74 -7.17 -8.14
N ILE A 121 -15.85 -5.95 -8.68
CA ILE A 121 -15.91 -4.72 -7.87
C ILE A 121 -17.11 -4.70 -6.89
N ASP A 122 -18.26 -5.25 -7.30
CA ASP A 122 -19.46 -5.35 -6.45
C ASP A 122 -19.25 -6.28 -5.25
N GLU A 123 -18.54 -7.40 -5.48
CA GLU A 123 -18.17 -8.33 -4.43
C GLU A 123 -17.13 -7.71 -3.49
N ILE A 124 -16.14 -6.98 -4.03
CA ILE A 124 -15.19 -6.21 -3.21
C ILE A 124 -15.95 -5.20 -2.32
N GLY A 125 -16.94 -4.50 -2.87
CA GLY A 125 -17.78 -3.59 -2.08
C GLY A 125 -18.49 -4.31 -0.94
N SER A 126 -19.10 -5.46 -1.23
CA SER A 126 -19.78 -6.29 -0.22
C SER A 126 -18.83 -6.79 0.87
N LEU A 127 -17.61 -7.20 0.49
CA LEU A 127 -16.58 -7.63 1.44
C LEU A 127 -16.14 -6.47 2.34
N LEU A 128 -15.92 -5.28 1.79
CA LEU A 128 -15.56 -4.09 2.57
C LEU A 128 -16.65 -3.69 3.57
N GLU A 129 -17.93 -3.84 3.22
CA GLU A 129 -19.02 -3.60 4.16
C GLU A 129 -19.02 -4.61 5.33
N ILE A 130 -18.69 -5.87 5.06
CA ILE A 130 -18.60 -6.90 6.09
C ILE A 130 -17.44 -6.58 7.04
N GLU A 131 -16.28 -6.19 6.50
CA GLU A 131 -15.12 -5.78 7.31
C GLU A 131 -15.48 -4.63 8.26
N GLY A 132 -16.11 -3.56 7.74
CA GLY A 132 -16.53 -2.43 8.56
C GLY A 132 -17.49 -2.86 9.68
N LYS A 133 -18.47 -3.71 9.36
CA LYS A 133 -19.43 -4.24 10.35
C LYS A 133 -18.81 -5.18 11.39
N GLN A 134 -17.73 -5.90 11.06
CA GLN A 134 -17.04 -6.78 12.01
C GLN A 134 -16.20 -5.98 13.01
N ILE A 135 -15.63 -4.87 12.57
CA ILE A 135 -14.80 -3.99 13.40
C ILE A 135 -15.66 -3.19 14.38
N ASP A 136 -16.80 -2.66 13.93
CA ASP A 136 -17.79 -2.00 14.79
C ASP A 136 -18.28 -2.91 15.93
N LYS A 137 -18.28 -4.22 15.73
CA LYS A 137 -18.70 -5.23 16.72
C LYS A 137 -17.58 -5.67 17.67
N ASN A 138 -16.34 -5.23 17.47
CA ASN A 138 -15.20 -5.60 18.30
C ASN A 138 -14.55 -4.38 18.99
N PRO A 139 -15.27 -3.71 19.94
CA PRO A 139 -14.79 -2.47 20.56
C PRO A 139 -13.61 -2.66 21.54
N LEU A 140 -13.04 -3.88 21.67
CA LEU A 140 -12.02 -4.22 22.68
C LEU A 140 -10.75 -4.88 22.13
N GLY A 141 -10.56 -4.97 20.81
CA GLY A 141 -9.33 -5.48 20.20
C GLY A 141 -8.41 -4.35 19.78
N PHE A 142 -7.13 -4.38 20.17
CA PHE A 142 -6.06 -3.44 19.78
C PHE A 142 -5.94 -2.14 20.60
N ARG A 143 -5.78 -2.28 21.92
CA ARG A 143 -4.78 -1.44 22.61
C ARG A 143 -3.40 -1.85 22.10
N GLY A 144 -2.86 -1.07 21.17
CA GLY A 144 -1.45 -1.17 20.77
C GLY A 144 -0.58 -1.13 22.02
N VAL A 145 -0.03 -2.28 22.40
CA VAL A 145 0.95 -2.39 23.47
C VAL A 145 2.19 -1.64 22.97
N ARG A 146 2.35 -0.39 23.42
CA ARG A 146 3.63 0.34 23.34
C ARG A 146 4.66 -0.43 24.16
N LYS A 147 5.31 -1.44 23.56
CA LYS A 147 6.56 -1.98 24.10
C LYS A 147 7.67 -0.99 23.76
N LYS A 148 7.92 -0.10 24.72
CA LYS A 148 9.14 0.68 24.84
C LYS A 148 10.30 -0.32 25.04
N ILE A 149 10.95 -0.75 23.96
CA ILE A 149 12.20 -1.50 24.08
C ILE A 149 13.32 -0.47 24.20
N VAL A 150 13.72 -0.25 25.45
CA VAL A 150 15.01 0.36 25.81
C VAL A 150 16.11 -0.59 25.34
N GLY A 151 17.14 -0.03 24.72
CA GLY A 151 18.08 -0.74 23.86
C GLY A 151 18.92 -1.83 24.52
N ILE A 152 19.37 -2.75 23.68
CA ILE A 152 20.58 -3.54 23.88
C ILE A 152 21.32 -3.55 22.54
N SER A 153 22.58 -3.12 22.59
CA SER A 153 23.51 -3.10 21.46
C SER A 153 23.85 -4.51 21.01
N GLY A 154 24.03 -4.72 19.70
CA GLY A 154 24.56 -5.98 19.16
C GLY A 154 24.63 -5.94 17.65
N ASP A 155 25.85 -5.91 17.14
CA ASP A 155 26.23 -5.82 15.74
C ASP A 155 25.61 -6.86 14.78
N LYS A 156 25.65 -6.46 13.50
CA LYS A 156 25.52 -7.22 12.23
C LYS A 156 24.11 -7.37 11.66
N LEU A 157 23.83 -6.66 10.57
CA LEU A 157 23.73 -7.26 9.22
C LEU A 157 23.34 -6.24 8.14
N ASN A 158 24.09 -6.30 7.03
CA ASN A 158 23.80 -5.89 5.65
C ASN A 158 23.39 -4.44 5.37
N ARG A 159 24.44 -3.64 5.15
CA ARG A 159 24.41 -2.29 4.61
C ARG A 159 24.33 -2.35 3.07
N SER A 160 23.15 -2.13 2.50
CA SER A 160 23.00 -1.83 1.07
C SER A 160 22.92 -0.31 0.91
N THR A 161 24.04 0.33 0.59
CA THR A 161 24.10 1.74 0.20
C THR A 161 23.55 1.92 -1.23
N TYR A 162 22.59 2.82 -1.42
CA TYR A 162 22.25 3.34 -2.73
C TYR A 162 22.81 4.76 -2.90
N SER A 163 23.67 4.91 -3.90
CA SER A 163 24.27 6.17 -4.35
C SER A 163 23.28 6.95 -5.21
N GLN A 164 23.12 8.24 -4.92
CA GLN A 164 22.42 9.20 -5.79
C GLN A 164 23.15 9.33 -7.13
N VAL A 165 22.39 9.29 -8.24
CA VAL A 165 22.84 9.76 -9.54
C VAL A 165 21.72 10.53 -10.23
N GLY A 166 21.93 11.83 -10.47
CA GLY A 166 21.35 12.56 -11.60
C GLY A 166 20.03 13.32 -11.39
N TRP A 167 20.02 14.56 -11.88
CA TRP A 167 18.90 15.49 -11.92
C TRP A 167 17.97 15.21 -13.11
N TRP A 168 17.00 14.32 -12.98
CA TRP A 168 15.71 14.26 -13.71
C TRP A 168 14.88 13.19 -12.98
N SER A 169 13.60 13.45 -12.69
CA SER A 169 12.75 12.56 -11.88
C SER A 169 12.74 11.11 -12.41
N PRO A 170 13.24 10.12 -11.66
CA PRO A 170 13.15 8.72 -12.06
C PRO A 170 11.75 8.20 -11.76
N VAL A 171 11.10 7.63 -12.77
CA VAL A 171 9.99 6.69 -12.56
C VAL A 171 10.63 5.41 -12.00
N TYR A 172 10.45 5.17 -10.70
CA TYR A 172 10.99 3.97 -10.04
C TYR A 172 10.08 2.78 -10.35
N TYR A 173 10.57 1.84 -11.17
CA TYR A 173 10.06 0.47 -11.15
C TYR A 173 10.70 -0.24 -9.94
N GLU A 174 9.94 -0.41 -8.85
CA GLU A 174 10.34 -1.39 -7.83
C GLU A 174 10.15 -2.79 -8.41
N VAL A 175 11.27 -3.43 -8.74
CA VAL A 175 11.33 -4.86 -9.10
C VAL A 175 11.13 -5.65 -7.80
N CYS A 176 9.88 -5.85 -7.40
CA CYS A 176 9.55 -6.72 -6.28
C CYS A 176 9.73 -8.20 -6.69
N ASN A 177 10.74 -8.84 -6.10
CA ASN A 177 10.94 -10.29 -5.97
C ASN A 177 10.74 -11.14 -7.24
N MET A 178 11.72 -11.13 -8.14
CA MET A 178 12.02 -12.35 -8.90
C MET A 178 12.73 -13.32 -7.94
N ALA A 179 12.01 -14.36 -7.51
CA ALA A 179 12.69 -15.56 -7.05
C ALA A 179 13.55 -16.07 -8.23
N TYR A 180 14.86 -15.92 -8.10
CA TYR A 180 15.81 -16.56 -9.00
C TYR A 180 15.72 -18.07 -8.74
N LEU A 181 14.91 -18.77 -9.52
CA LEU A 181 15.11 -20.21 -9.69
C LEU A 181 16.40 -20.36 -10.49
N ASP A 182 17.49 -20.65 -9.79
CA ASP A 182 18.78 -20.99 -10.40
C ASP A 182 18.57 -22.12 -11.41
N GLN A 183 18.92 -21.85 -12.67
CA GLN A 183 18.72 -22.74 -13.80
C GLN A 183 19.76 -23.88 -13.85
N LYS A 184 20.40 -24.21 -12.71
CA LYS A 184 21.48 -25.20 -12.62
C LYS A 184 21.15 -26.52 -11.92
N SER A 185 19.90 -26.78 -11.51
CA SER A 185 19.57 -28.09 -10.87
C SER A 185 18.94 -29.14 -11.79
N ASN A 186 18.79 -28.90 -13.10
CA ASN A 186 18.42 -29.96 -14.05
C ASN A 186 19.68 -30.57 -14.68
N ARG A 187 20.41 -31.37 -13.89
CA ARG A 187 21.17 -32.49 -14.46
C ARG A 187 20.31 -33.73 -14.36
N ILE A 188 19.82 -34.17 -15.51
CA ILE A 188 19.42 -35.56 -15.72
C ILE A 188 20.75 -36.26 -16.03
N ASP A 189 21.23 -37.05 -15.08
CA ASP A 189 22.31 -37.99 -15.37
C ASP A 189 21.76 -39.06 -16.33
N SER A 190 22.50 -39.28 -17.42
CA SER A 190 22.20 -40.24 -18.48
C SER A 190 22.64 -41.64 -18.09
#